data_AF-A0AAN6LJK3-F1
#
_entry.id   AF-A0AAN6LJK3-F1
#
_cell.length_a   1.000
_cell.length_b   1.000
_cell.length_c   1.000
_cell.angle_alpha   90.00
_cell.angle_beta   90.00
_cell.angle_gamma   90.00
#
_symmetry.space_group_name_H-M   'P 1'
#
loop_
_entity.id
_entity.type
_entity.pdbx_description
1 polymer ?
#
loop_
_entity_poly.entity_id
_entity_poly.type
_entity_poly.pdbx_seq_one_letter_code
_entity_poly.pdbx_strand_id
1 'polypeptide(L)'
;MARGLEALDKALGEDEMIYAFSPITMVSPGGYVAVSYFQNRLTTEDIDVIIDPEYISDKELLDRLRIHMVNVGRNLGFGMKWINDAVALFLTESARKSLFDDAEKQDIILWSGENLRVLAAPLEWGLESKLRRLTTKPHHHKVVTDTEDVLVILNALIHQNKGPLQRDSIQKLNRNGFDIAIGYHVLDRIAERNA
;
A
#
# COMPACT_ATOMS: atom_id res chain seq x y z
N MET A 1 8.30 -11.90 -5.03
CA MET A 1 7.15 -11.54 -4.17
C MET A 1 6.08 -12.62 -4.16
N ALA A 2 5.52 -13.08 -5.30
CA ALA A 2 4.47 -14.11 -5.34
C ALA A 2 4.78 -15.37 -4.50
N ARG A 3 5.96 -15.98 -4.69
CA ARG A 3 6.42 -17.12 -3.86
C ARG A 3 6.42 -16.85 -2.35
N GLY A 4 6.70 -15.61 -1.93
CA GLY A 4 6.67 -15.23 -0.53
C GLY A 4 5.25 -15.19 0.02
N LEU A 5 4.31 -14.63 -0.75
CA LEU A 5 2.90 -14.59 -0.37
C LEU A 5 2.25 -15.97 -0.39
N GLU A 6 2.59 -16.83 -1.33
CA GLU A 6 2.16 -18.25 -1.35
C GLU A 6 2.67 -19.00 -0.10
N ALA A 7 3.94 -18.81 0.26
CA ALA A 7 4.50 -19.44 1.46
C ALA A 7 3.88 -18.87 2.74
N LEU A 8 3.56 -17.57 2.76
CA LEU A 8 2.87 -16.93 3.88
C LEU A 8 1.45 -17.46 4.02
N ASP A 9 0.67 -17.47 2.95
CA ASP A 9 -0.69 -18.01 2.91
C ASP A 9 -0.76 -19.44 3.45
N LYS A 10 0.15 -20.31 3.01
CA LYS A 10 0.25 -21.67 3.55
C LYS A 10 0.56 -21.68 5.05
N ALA A 11 1.54 -20.88 5.50
CA ALA A 11 1.90 -20.81 6.91
C ALA A 11 0.75 -20.28 7.79
N LEU A 12 -0.04 -19.34 7.28
CA LEU A 12 -1.22 -18.83 7.98
C LEU A 12 -2.30 -19.91 8.12
N GLY A 13 -2.50 -20.75 7.10
CA GLY A 13 -3.44 -21.87 7.16
C GLY A 13 -3.02 -23.02 8.09
N GLU A 14 -1.73 -23.13 8.41
CA GLU A 14 -1.20 -24.12 9.36
C GLU A 14 -1.33 -23.66 10.83
N ASP A 15 -1.58 -22.37 11.09
CA ASP A 15 -1.80 -21.83 12.44
C ASP A 15 -3.30 -21.81 12.76
N GLU A 16 -3.76 -22.72 13.62
CA GLU A 16 -5.17 -22.89 13.96
C GLU A 16 -5.85 -21.58 14.41
N MET A 17 -5.13 -20.70 15.09
CA MET A 17 -5.68 -19.42 15.54
C MET A 17 -5.93 -18.49 14.36
N ILE A 18 -4.99 -18.41 13.41
CA ILE A 18 -5.10 -17.53 12.24
C ILE A 18 -6.11 -18.10 11.24
N TYR A 19 -6.12 -19.42 11.05
CA TYR A 19 -7.04 -20.12 10.17
C TYR A 19 -8.50 -19.82 10.51
N ALA A 20 -8.85 -19.68 11.80
CA ALA A 20 -10.19 -19.33 12.24
C ALA A 20 -10.69 -17.95 11.74
N PHE A 21 -9.79 -17.07 11.32
CA PHE A 21 -10.09 -15.74 10.76
C PHE A 21 -9.77 -15.64 9.27
N SER A 22 -9.48 -16.77 8.60
CA SER A 22 -9.08 -16.77 7.21
C SER A 22 -10.26 -16.48 6.25
N PRO A 23 -10.02 -15.77 5.13
CA PRO A 23 -8.73 -15.18 4.76
C PRO A 23 -8.43 -13.89 5.56
N ILE A 24 -7.18 -13.74 6.00
CA ILE A 24 -6.72 -12.48 6.56
C ILE A 24 -6.58 -11.47 5.41
N THR A 25 -7.34 -10.38 5.48
CA THR A 25 -7.24 -9.30 4.49
C THR A 25 -6.19 -8.28 4.92
N MET A 26 -5.32 -7.93 3.97
CA MET A 26 -4.31 -6.89 4.11
C MET A 26 -4.44 -5.87 2.98
N VAL A 27 -4.15 -4.61 3.28
CA VAL A 27 -4.11 -3.53 2.30
C VAL A 27 -2.68 -3.11 2.10
N SER A 28 -2.16 -3.23 0.87
CA SER A 28 -0.79 -2.84 0.54
C SER A 28 -0.76 -1.54 -0.26
N PRO A 29 -0.06 -0.51 0.24
CA PRO A 29 0.22 0.68 -0.54
C PRO A 29 1.50 0.61 -1.36
N GLY A 30 1.67 1.63 -2.20
CA GLY A 30 2.97 2.05 -2.69
C GLY A 30 3.64 1.00 -3.56
N GLY A 31 4.73 0.44 -3.05
CA GLY A 31 5.68 -0.26 -3.87
C GLY A 31 5.17 -1.56 -4.48
N TYR A 32 4.37 -2.31 -3.73
CA TYR A 32 3.83 -3.57 -4.22
C TYR A 32 2.78 -3.34 -5.32
N VAL A 33 1.90 -2.33 -5.16
CA VAL A 33 0.93 -1.89 -6.18
C VAL A 33 1.61 -1.58 -7.53
N ALA A 34 2.73 -0.86 -7.50
CA ALA A 34 3.49 -0.51 -8.69
C ALA A 34 4.07 -1.75 -9.43
N VAL A 35 4.41 -2.81 -8.70
CA VAL A 35 4.93 -4.06 -9.28
C VAL A 35 3.81 -4.98 -9.75
N SER A 36 2.78 -5.21 -8.93
CA SER A 36 1.77 -6.24 -9.20
C SER A 36 0.60 -5.74 -10.05
N TYR A 37 0.18 -4.49 -9.86
CA TYR A 37 -0.98 -3.93 -10.57
C TYR A 37 -0.58 -3.07 -11.77
N PHE A 38 0.21 -2.01 -11.54
CA PHE A 38 0.61 -1.10 -12.64
C PHE A 38 1.72 -1.65 -13.51
N GLN A 39 2.54 -2.57 -12.98
CA GLN A 39 3.69 -3.17 -13.65
C GLN A 39 4.67 -2.12 -14.22
N ASN A 40 4.73 -0.93 -13.61
CA ASN A 40 5.60 0.16 -14.06
C ASN A 40 7.04 0.02 -13.53
N ARG A 41 7.30 -0.98 -12.68
CA ARG A 41 8.64 -1.34 -12.22
C ARG A 41 8.74 -2.85 -11.96
N LEU A 42 9.94 -3.40 -12.12
CA LEU A 42 10.20 -4.83 -12.01
C LEU A 42 10.26 -5.36 -10.58
N THR A 43 10.66 -4.51 -9.62
CA THR A 43 10.92 -4.94 -8.23
C THR A 43 10.49 -3.89 -7.20
N THR A 44 10.30 -4.36 -5.97
CA THR A 44 10.13 -3.56 -4.76
C THR A 44 11.06 -4.10 -3.68
N GLU A 45 11.47 -3.25 -2.73
CA GLU A 45 12.33 -3.64 -1.61
C GLU A 45 11.58 -4.59 -0.66
N ASP A 46 10.35 -4.23 -0.33
CA ASP A 46 9.45 -4.89 0.60
C ASP A 46 7.98 -4.71 0.19
N ILE A 47 7.09 -5.39 0.92
CA ILE A 47 5.65 -5.25 0.87
C ILE A 47 5.20 -4.58 2.18
N ASP A 48 4.90 -3.29 2.12
CA ASP A 48 4.20 -2.63 3.22
C ASP A 48 2.74 -3.08 3.22
N VAL A 49 2.19 -3.38 4.39
CA VAL A 49 0.79 -3.75 4.57
C VAL A 49 0.14 -3.02 5.73
N ILE A 50 -1.16 -2.81 5.63
CA ILE A 50 -2.03 -2.50 6.76
C ILE A 50 -2.85 -3.77 6.98
N ILE A 51 -2.79 -4.34 8.19
CA ILE A 51 -3.63 -5.47 8.59
C ILE A 51 -5.01 -4.92 8.95
N ASP A 52 -6.05 -5.72 8.70
CA ASP A 52 -7.44 -5.34 8.98
C ASP A 52 -7.59 -4.72 10.39
N PRO A 53 -8.12 -3.49 10.49
CA PRO A 53 -8.32 -2.82 11.77
C PRO A 53 -9.25 -3.59 12.72
N GLU A 54 -10.09 -4.51 12.25
CA GLU A 54 -10.92 -5.37 13.11
C GLU A 54 -10.06 -6.22 14.07
N TYR A 55 -8.82 -6.54 13.68
CA TYR A 55 -7.90 -7.33 14.51
C TYR A 55 -7.04 -6.48 15.45
N ILE A 56 -7.20 -5.15 15.48
CA ILE A 56 -6.29 -4.26 16.21
C ILE A 56 -6.28 -4.52 17.74
N SER A 57 -7.40 -5.00 18.28
CA SER A 57 -7.53 -5.36 19.69
C SER A 57 -7.01 -6.76 20.01
N ASP A 58 -6.85 -7.63 19.01
CA ASP A 58 -6.34 -9.00 19.20
C ASP A 58 -4.81 -9.03 19.03
N LYS A 59 -4.12 -8.73 20.12
CA LYS A 59 -2.66 -8.70 20.15
C LYS A 59 -2.03 -10.06 19.85
N GLU A 60 -2.66 -11.15 20.29
CA GLU A 60 -2.11 -12.49 20.08
C GLU A 60 -2.17 -12.86 18.59
N LEU A 61 -3.30 -12.58 17.92
CA LEU A 61 -3.44 -12.76 16.48
C LEU A 61 -2.39 -11.95 15.70
N LEU A 62 -2.25 -10.66 16.04
CA LEU A 62 -1.28 -9.77 15.38
C LEU A 62 0.17 -10.20 15.58
N ASP A 63 0.54 -10.64 16.77
CA ASP A 63 1.90 -11.10 17.05
C ASP A 63 2.20 -12.41 16.30
N ARG A 64 1.25 -13.34 16.23
CA ARG A 64 1.39 -14.56 15.42
C ARG A 64 1.53 -14.25 13.93
N LEU A 65 0.69 -13.38 13.39
CA LEU A 65 0.79 -12.90 12.00
C LEU A 65 2.20 -12.37 11.70
N ARG A 66 2.74 -11.50 12.55
CA ARG A 66 4.10 -10.94 12.42
C ARG A 66 5.18 -12.01 12.52
N ILE A 67 5.03 -12.99 13.40
CA ILE A 67 5.96 -14.12 13.51
C ILE A 67 6.01 -14.92 12.20
N HIS A 68 4.87 -15.23 11.59
CA HIS A 68 4.82 -15.93 10.31
C HIS A 68 5.43 -15.12 9.18
N MET A 69 5.13 -13.81 9.10
CA MET A 69 5.78 -12.88 8.16
C MET A 69 7.31 -12.96 8.28
N VAL A 70 7.85 -12.88 9.49
CA VAL A 70 9.31 -12.95 9.74
C VAL A 70 9.89 -14.32 9.38
N ASN A 71 9.23 -15.41 9.77
CA ASN A 71 9.71 -16.77 9.56
C ASN A 71 9.77 -17.13 8.07
N VAL A 72 8.72 -16.79 7.30
CA VAL A 72 8.70 -16.98 5.85
C VAL A 72 9.83 -16.20 5.17
N GLY A 73 10.03 -14.95 5.58
CA GLY A 73 11.11 -14.10 5.06
C GLY A 73 12.50 -14.68 5.33
N ARG A 74 12.72 -15.21 6.54
CA ARG A 74 13.97 -15.89 6.90
C ARG A 74 14.18 -17.17 6.07
N ASN A 75 13.16 -18.01 5.97
CA ASN A 75 13.24 -19.30 5.30
C ASN A 75 13.48 -19.17 3.79
N LEU A 76 12.95 -18.12 3.17
CA LEU A 76 13.15 -17.83 1.74
C LEU A 76 14.35 -16.93 1.43
N GLY A 77 15.05 -16.44 2.47
CA GLY A 77 16.21 -15.55 2.29
C GLY A 77 15.85 -14.11 1.89
N PHE A 78 14.60 -13.67 2.06
CA PHE A 78 14.17 -12.29 1.80
C PHE A 78 14.46 -11.33 2.96
N GLY A 79 14.83 -11.88 4.12
CA GLY A 79 15.05 -11.11 5.35
C GLY A 79 13.76 -10.88 6.13
N MET A 80 13.89 -10.29 7.33
CA MET A 80 12.80 -10.20 8.30
C MET A 80 11.79 -9.09 8.01
N LYS A 81 12.06 -8.22 7.03
CA LYS A 81 11.24 -7.05 6.69
C LYS A 81 10.68 -7.09 5.26
N TRP A 82 10.72 -8.25 4.60
CA TRP A 82 10.22 -8.41 3.23
C TRP A 82 8.73 -8.08 3.09
N ILE A 83 7.97 -8.30 4.18
CA ILE A 83 6.60 -7.80 4.40
C ILE A 83 6.54 -7.22 5.81
N ASN A 84 5.88 -6.09 6.01
CA ASN A 84 5.79 -5.45 7.32
C ASN A 84 4.57 -4.53 7.46
N ASP A 85 4.10 -4.33 8.70
CA ASP A 85 2.95 -3.49 9.02
C ASP A 85 3.31 -2.09 9.56
N ALA A 86 4.57 -1.65 9.37
CA ALA A 86 5.07 -0.40 9.97
C ALA A 86 4.37 0.84 9.43
N VAL A 87 3.80 0.79 8.22
CA VAL A 87 3.00 1.88 7.65
C VAL A 87 1.80 2.24 8.53
N ALA A 88 1.26 1.26 9.26
CA ALA A 88 0.13 1.46 10.16
C ALA A 88 0.47 2.43 11.32
N LEU A 89 1.75 2.54 11.72
CA LEU A 89 2.20 3.45 12.78
C LEU A 89 1.97 4.94 12.45
N PHE A 90 1.81 5.26 11.16
CA PHE A 90 1.56 6.62 10.69
C PHE A 90 0.08 6.91 10.43
N LEU A 91 -0.81 5.98 10.81
CA LEU A 91 -2.24 6.05 10.57
C LEU A 91 -3.02 6.01 11.88
N THR A 92 -3.97 6.91 12.03
CA THR A 92 -5.01 6.80 13.07
C THR A 92 -5.89 5.57 12.78
N GLU A 93 -6.56 5.05 13.82
CA GLU A 93 -7.51 3.94 13.67
C GLU A 93 -8.63 4.26 12.67
N SER A 94 -9.17 5.49 12.73
CA SER A 94 -10.18 5.96 11.79
C SER A 94 -9.68 6.01 10.34
N ALA A 95 -8.43 6.42 10.11
CA ALA A 95 -7.82 6.41 8.79
C ALA A 95 -7.64 4.99 8.27
N ARG A 96 -7.19 4.04 9.12
CA ARG A 96 -7.06 2.62 8.73
C ARG A 96 -8.40 2.05 8.29
N LYS A 97 -9.47 2.27 9.06
CA LYS A 97 -10.81 1.79 8.71
C LYS A 97 -11.29 2.37 7.39
N SER A 98 -11.18 3.69 7.20
CA SER A 98 -11.56 4.32 5.93
C SER A 98 -10.73 3.83 4.74
N LEU A 99 -9.44 3.53 4.92
CA LEU A 99 -8.59 2.97 3.86
C LEU A 99 -9.01 1.54 3.50
N PHE A 100 -9.40 0.72 4.48
CA PHE A 100 -9.93 -0.61 4.24
C PHE A 100 -11.27 -0.58 3.50
N ASP A 101 -12.23 0.21 3.98
CA ASP A 101 -13.56 0.35 3.36
C ASP A 101 -13.43 0.78 1.88
N ASP A 102 -12.49 1.66 1.56
CA ASP A 102 -12.31 2.15 0.21
C ASP A 102 -11.43 1.22 -0.64
N ALA A 103 -10.50 0.47 -0.06
CA ALA A 103 -9.79 -0.60 -0.75
C ALA A 103 -10.76 -1.73 -1.18
N GLU A 104 -11.70 -2.12 -0.31
CA GLU A 104 -12.76 -3.09 -0.63
C GLU A 104 -13.67 -2.56 -1.75
N LYS A 105 -14.10 -1.29 -1.71
CA LYS A 105 -14.90 -0.70 -2.79
C LYS A 105 -14.12 -0.58 -4.11
N GLN A 106 -12.82 -0.30 -4.04
CA GLN A 106 -11.95 -0.20 -5.20
C GLN A 106 -11.69 -1.59 -5.83
N ASP A 107 -11.71 -2.65 -5.02
CA ASP A 107 -11.59 -4.06 -5.40
C ASP A 107 -10.41 -4.39 -6.33
N ILE A 108 -9.29 -3.69 -6.15
CA ILE A 108 -8.04 -4.03 -6.83
C ILE A 108 -7.32 -5.09 -5.99
N ILE A 109 -7.48 -6.35 -6.39
CA ILE A 109 -6.79 -7.49 -5.76
C ILE A 109 -5.37 -7.58 -6.30
N LEU A 110 -4.37 -7.43 -5.43
CA LEU A 110 -2.96 -7.60 -5.77
C LEU A 110 -2.52 -9.07 -5.69
N TRP A 111 -3.09 -9.81 -4.74
CA TRP A 111 -2.84 -11.22 -4.51
C TRP A 111 -3.98 -11.85 -3.71
N SER A 112 -4.30 -13.11 -3.97
CA SER A 112 -5.30 -13.87 -3.20
C SER A 112 -4.95 -15.35 -3.15
N GLY A 113 -5.01 -15.91 -1.95
CA GLY A 113 -4.92 -17.33 -1.64
C GLY A 113 -6.09 -17.78 -0.77
N GLU A 114 -5.94 -18.92 -0.12
CA GLU A 114 -6.98 -19.50 0.74
C GLU A 114 -7.06 -18.80 2.11
N ASN A 115 -5.91 -18.36 2.63
CA ASN A 115 -5.75 -17.84 3.99
C ASN A 115 -5.32 -16.36 4.02
N LEU A 116 -4.92 -15.79 2.89
CA LEU A 116 -4.45 -14.41 2.76
C LEU A 116 -5.05 -13.74 1.53
N ARG A 117 -5.52 -12.50 1.69
CA ARG A 117 -5.93 -11.61 0.60
C ARG A 117 -5.17 -10.29 0.73
N VAL A 118 -4.60 -9.81 -0.37
CA VAL A 118 -3.91 -8.52 -0.41
C VAL A 118 -4.58 -7.60 -1.43
N LEU A 119 -5.19 -6.53 -0.93
CA LEU A 119 -5.81 -5.47 -1.72
C LEU A 119 -4.83 -4.32 -1.95
N ALA A 120 -5.01 -3.59 -3.04
CA ALA A 120 -4.34 -2.31 -3.22
C ALA A 120 -4.98 -1.28 -2.30
N ALA A 121 -4.16 -0.48 -1.65
CA ALA A 121 -4.67 0.70 -0.97
C ALA A 121 -5.35 1.65 -1.98
N PRO A 122 -6.28 2.52 -1.53
CA PRO A 122 -6.95 3.48 -2.41
C PRO A 122 -5.93 4.27 -3.23
N LEU A 123 -6.13 4.33 -4.55
CA LEU A 123 -5.15 4.92 -5.46
C LEU A 123 -4.91 6.41 -5.13
N GLU A 124 -5.95 7.13 -4.72
CA GLU A 124 -5.85 8.53 -4.29
C GLU A 124 -4.95 8.69 -3.05
N TRP A 125 -4.95 7.71 -2.14
CA TRP A 125 -4.06 7.74 -0.98
C TRP A 125 -2.62 7.41 -1.37
N GLY A 126 -2.44 6.46 -2.29
CA GLY A 126 -1.15 6.18 -2.93
C GLY A 126 -0.57 7.43 -3.60
N LEU A 127 -1.39 8.16 -4.35
CA LEU A 127 -1.05 9.42 -5.01
C LEU A 127 -0.65 10.50 -3.98
N GLU A 128 -1.49 10.73 -2.98
CA GLU A 128 -1.27 11.72 -1.92
C GLU A 128 0.07 11.49 -1.23
N SER A 129 0.32 10.25 -0.76
CA SER A 129 1.51 9.91 0.01
C SER A 129 2.82 10.15 -0.77
N LYS A 130 2.81 9.87 -2.08
CA LYS A 130 3.96 10.07 -2.97
C LYS A 130 4.20 11.53 -3.29
N LEU A 131 3.15 12.27 -3.69
CA LEU A 131 3.24 13.71 -3.95
C LEU A 131 3.73 14.49 -2.71
N ARG A 132 3.27 14.09 -1.53
CA ARG A 132 3.71 14.67 -0.25
C ARG A 132 5.19 14.35 0.04
N ARG A 133 5.65 13.13 -0.24
CA ARG A 133 7.08 12.79 -0.10
C ARG A 133 7.95 13.56 -1.09
N LEU A 134 7.51 13.73 -2.33
CA LEU A 134 8.21 14.56 -3.33
C LEU A 134 8.30 16.03 -2.89
N THR A 135 7.28 16.53 -2.19
CA THR A 135 7.24 17.90 -1.64
C THR A 135 8.20 18.06 -0.46
N THR A 136 8.14 17.14 0.50
CA THR A 136 8.80 17.27 1.81
C THR A 136 10.22 16.72 1.83
N LYS A 137 10.56 15.82 0.90
CA LYS A 137 11.86 15.15 0.80
C LYS A 137 12.37 15.14 -0.65
N PRO A 138 12.69 16.31 -1.22
CA PRO A 138 13.06 16.44 -2.63
C PRO A 138 14.37 15.72 -3.02
N HIS A 139 15.19 15.32 -2.04
CA HIS A 139 16.44 14.57 -2.24
C HIS A 139 16.34 13.10 -1.80
N HIS A 140 15.12 12.58 -1.58
CA HIS A 140 14.93 11.19 -1.21
C HIS A 140 15.33 10.25 -2.36
N HIS A 141 15.94 9.11 -2.05
CA HIS A 141 16.34 8.13 -3.08
C HIS A 141 15.16 7.59 -3.90
N LYS A 142 13.94 7.66 -3.36
CA LYS A 142 12.69 7.25 -4.05
C LYS A 142 12.10 8.32 -4.98
N VAL A 143 12.74 9.47 -5.19
CA VAL A 143 12.17 10.55 -6.03
C VAL A 143 11.87 10.10 -7.47
N VAL A 144 12.76 9.30 -8.07
CA VAL A 144 12.57 8.79 -9.43
C VAL A 144 11.38 7.84 -9.47
N THR A 145 11.38 6.80 -8.65
CA THR A 145 10.31 5.79 -8.61
C THR A 145 8.97 6.38 -8.16
N ASP A 146 8.96 7.33 -7.22
CA ASP A 146 7.73 8.04 -6.84
C ASP A 146 7.18 8.90 -7.96
N THR A 147 8.04 9.49 -8.80
CA THR A 147 7.58 10.26 -9.96
C THR A 147 6.90 9.34 -10.98
N GLU A 148 7.50 8.19 -11.28
CA GLU A 148 6.93 7.18 -12.19
C GLU A 148 5.61 6.61 -11.65
N ASP A 149 5.60 6.22 -10.37
CA ASP A 149 4.39 5.71 -9.70
C ASP A 149 3.26 6.75 -9.71
N VAL A 150 3.58 8.03 -9.47
CA VAL A 150 2.58 9.12 -9.53
C VAL A 150 1.96 9.25 -10.92
N LEU A 151 2.76 9.14 -11.99
CA LEU A 151 2.25 9.27 -13.36
C LEU A 151 1.27 8.15 -13.70
N VAL A 152 1.58 6.90 -13.37
CA VAL A 152 0.68 5.78 -13.65
C VAL A 152 -0.59 5.82 -12.80
N ILE A 153 -0.49 6.23 -11.52
CA ILE A 153 -1.66 6.42 -10.66
C ILE A 153 -2.56 7.54 -11.19
N LEU A 154 -1.98 8.68 -11.59
CA LEU A 154 -2.74 9.79 -12.15
C LEU A 154 -3.50 9.36 -13.41
N ASN A 155 -2.83 8.65 -14.32
CA ASN A 155 -3.48 8.18 -15.55
C ASN A 155 -4.63 7.23 -15.25
N ALA A 156 -4.46 6.30 -14.30
CA ALA A 156 -5.54 5.41 -13.88
C ALA A 156 -6.74 6.19 -13.32
N LEU A 157 -6.51 7.18 -12.45
CA LEU A 157 -7.56 8.01 -11.88
C LEU A 157 -8.26 8.89 -12.93
N ILE A 158 -7.52 9.43 -13.90
CA ILE A 158 -8.10 10.19 -15.04
C ILE A 158 -9.03 9.30 -15.87
N HIS A 159 -8.61 8.06 -16.15
CA HIS A 159 -9.44 7.09 -16.88
C HIS A 159 -10.69 6.72 -16.08
N GLN A 160 -10.57 6.47 -14.78
CA GLN A 160 -11.71 6.17 -13.90
C GLN A 160 -12.70 7.34 -13.82
N ASN A 161 -12.21 8.57 -13.73
CA ASN A 161 -13.05 9.78 -13.65
C ASN A 161 -13.59 10.24 -15.01
N LYS A 162 -13.22 9.59 -16.12
CA LYS A 162 -13.59 9.97 -17.49
C LYS A 162 -13.25 11.43 -17.81
N GLY A 163 -12.17 11.95 -17.23
CA GLY A 163 -11.80 13.35 -17.36
C GLY A 163 -10.59 13.75 -16.51
N PRO A 164 -10.02 14.94 -16.76
CA PRO A 164 -8.86 15.43 -16.03
C PRO A 164 -9.20 15.66 -14.55
N LEU A 165 -8.22 15.39 -13.69
CA LEU A 165 -8.32 15.68 -12.27
C LEU A 165 -8.12 17.18 -12.04
N GLN A 166 -8.96 17.78 -11.20
CA GLN A 166 -8.81 19.18 -10.82
C GLN A 166 -7.58 19.34 -9.93
N ARG A 167 -6.67 20.23 -10.34
CA ARG A 167 -5.39 20.45 -9.67
C ARG A 167 -5.55 20.83 -8.19
N ASP A 168 -6.52 21.69 -7.89
CA ASP A 168 -6.83 22.10 -6.52
C ASP A 168 -7.34 20.95 -5.65
N SER A 169 -8.05 20.00 -6.25
CA SER A 169 -8.51 18.80 -5.55
C SER A 169 -7.33 17.90 -5.18
N ILE A 170 -6.37 17.72 -6.09
CA ILE A 170 -5.15 16.95 -5.83
C ILE A 170 -4.30 17.62 -4.75
N GLN A 171 -4.15 18.95 -4.81
CA GLN A 171 -3.36 19.71 -3.85
C GLN A 171 -3.89 19.58 -2.41
N LYS A 172 -5.23 19.47 -2.26
CA LYS A 172 -5.95 19.40 -0.98
C LYS A 172 -6.13 17.98 -0.45
N LEU A 173 -5.61 16.95 -1.11
CA LEU A 173 -5.66 15.58 -0.58
C LEU A 173 -5.00 15.54 0.81
N ASN A 174 -5.75 15.05 1.80
CA ASN A 174 -5.32 15.00 3.20
C ASN A 174 -6.00 13.85 3.97
N ARG A 175 -6.02 12.65 3.39
CA ARG A 175 -6.66 11.47 4.00
C ARG A 175 -6.10 11.11 5.37
N ASN A 176 -4.82 11.39 5.59
CA ASN A 176 -4.13 11.08 6.84
C ASN A 176 -4.06 12.24 7.83
N GLY A 177 -4.62 13.42 7.51
CA GLY A 177 -4.54 14.59 8.39
C GLY A 177 -3.11 15.08 8.62
N PHE A 178 -2.22 14.94 7.63
CA PHE A 178 -0.83 15.41 7.76
C PHE A 178 -0.74 16.94 7.77
N ASP A 179 -1.78 17.64 7.28
CA ASP A 179 -1.92 19.10 7.23
C ASP A 179 -0.79 19.87 6.51
N ILE A 180 0.12 19.13 5.88
CA ILE A 180 1.11 19.66 4.95
C ILE A 180 0.43 19.81 3.59
N ALA A 181 0.63 20.92 2.89
CA ALA A 181 0.12 21.02 1.52
C ALA A 181 1.04 20.28 0.53
N ILE A 182 0.47 19.69 -0.52
CA ILE A 182 1.29 19.23 -1.67
C ILE A 182 1.82 20.48 -2.38
N GLY A 183 3.13 20.52 -2.63
CA GLY A 183 3.78 21.68 -3.20
C GLY A 183 3.40 21.89 -4.66
N TYR A 184 3.03 23.12 -5.04
CA TYR A 184 2.70 23.46 -6.43
C TYR A 184 3.82 23.12 -7.41
N HIS A 185 5.09 23.34 -7.01
CA HIS A 185 6.25 22.97 -7.81
C HIS A 185 6.33 21.47 -8.15
N VAL A 186 5.82 20.59 -7.27
CA VAL A 186 5.72 19.14 -7.56
C VAL A 186 4.63 18.90 -8.59
N LEU A 187 3.47 19.54 -8.44
CA LEU A 187 2.37 19.40 -9.38
C LEU A 187 2.76 19.90 -10.78
N ASP A 188 3.51 21.00 -10.88
CA ASP A 188 4.02 21.51 -12.16
C ASP A 188 4.95 20.50 -12.83
N ARG A 189 5.93 19.99 -12.09
CA ARG A 189 6.87 18.99 -12.61
C ARG A 189 6.17 17.71 -13.07
N ILE A 190 5.11 17.29 -12.38
CA ILE A 190 4.32 16.11 -12.76
C ILE A 190 3.47 16.40 -14.00
N ALA A 191 2.84 17.58 -14.09
CA ALA A 191 2.06 17.99 -15.25
C ALA A 191 2.92 18.07 -16.53
N GLU A 192 4.14 18.62 -16.43
CA GLU A 192 5.09 18.67 -17.55
C GLU A 192 5.49 17.28 -18.08
N ARG A 193 5.50 16.26 -17.22
CA ARG A 193 5.84 14.88 -17.59
C ARG A 193 4.64 14.06 -18.07
N ASN A 194 3.43 14.55 -17.88
CA ASN A 194 2.20 13.89 -18.33
C ASN A 194 1.59 14.53 -19.59
N ALA A 195 2.25 15.55 -20.15
CA ALA A 195 1.91 16.19 -21.42
C ALA A 195 2.58 15.45 -22.59
#